data_AF-A0A6C0CLJ1-F1
#
_entry.id   AF-A0A6C0CLJ1-F1
#
_cell.length_a   1.000
_cell.length_b   1.000
_cell.length_c   1.000
_cell.angle_alpha   90.00
_cell.angle_beta   90.00
_cell.angle_gamma   90.00
#
_symmetry.space_group_name_H-M   'P 1'
#
loop_
_entity.id
_entity.type
_entity.pdbx_description
1 polymer ?
#
loop_
_entity_poly.entity_id
_entity_poly.type
_entity_poly.pdbx_seq_one_letter_code
_entity_poly.pdbx_strand_id
1 'polypeptide(L)'
;MKTIASQGIIAPHGITDFIHAVNKKDCFPLLLTYGVSICVSQKLTPIILNSICQLPLCIASLIHFHRDFELLFPNKYLSFIGNMINLYLSIQYPDPYLYVYMCLLHVPNHYRMSWVYVKNHKWLTILSILSSSFIINKMMMRVNHLWYPSIIGIIIGHIVYGELFIHDNKFFSIFSQKDIKDCIMF
;
A
#
# COMPACT_ATOMS: atom_id res chain seq x y z
N MET A 1 -0.17 -10.12 10.32
CA MET A 1 -1.07 -9.65 9.23
C MET A 1 -2.56 -9.78 9.54
N LYS A 2 -3.08 -10.93 10.03
CA LYS A 2 -4.53 -11.09 10.34
C LYS A 2 -5.05 -9.99 11.28
N THR A 3 -4.26 -9.62 12.29
CA THR A 3 -4.60 -8.65 13.32
C THR A 3 -4.64 -7.21 12.79
N ILE A 4 -3.69 -6.82 11.93
CA ILE A 4 -3.60 -5.47 11.35
C ILE A 4 -4.67 -5.22 10.28
N ALA A 5 -4.95 -6.23 9.45
CA ALA A 5 -6.11 -6.22 8.57
C ALA A 5 -7.40 -6.11 9.41
N SER A 6 -7.47 -6.80 10.55
CA SER A 6 -8.63 -6.78 11.45
C SER A 6 -8.86 -5.49 12.23
N GLN A 7 -7.81 -4.70 12.43
CA GLN A 7 -7.88 -3.41 13.11
C GLN A 7 -8.26 -2.27 12.15
N GLY A 8 -8.58 -2.59 10.89
CA GLY A 8 -9.11 -1.62 9.94
C GLY A 8 -8.12 -0.53 9.58
N ILE A 9 -6.82 -0.85 9.54
CA ILE A 9 -5.75 0.07 9.10
C ILE A 9 -5.58 0.04 7.58
N ILE A 10 -5.82 -1.13 6.97
CA ILE A 10 -5.71 -1.33 5.52
C ILE A 10 -6.90 -0.69 4.77
N ALA A 11 -8.08 -0.67 5.40
CA ALA A 11 -9.29 -0.03 4.87
C ALA A 11 -9.14 1.48 4.58
N PRO A 12 -8.76 2.33 5.56
CA PRO A 12 -8.59 3.75 5.35
C PRO A 12 -7.55 4.05 4.28
N HIS A 13 -6.52 3.21 4.21
CA HIS A 13 -5.41 3.33 3.27
C HIS A 13 -5.83 3.20 1.80
N GLY A 14 -6.68 2.23 1.45
CA GLY A 14 -7.15 2.04 0.06
C GLY A 14 -8.20 3.06 -0.41
N ILE A 15 -8.79 3.84 0.49
CA ILE A 15 -9.86 4.80 0.12
C ILE A 15 -9.33 5.95 -0.71
N THR A 16 -8.10 6.37 -0.49
CA THR A 16 -7.47 7.42 -1.31
C THR A 16 -7.40 7.02 -2.78
N ASP A 17 -7.31 5.73 -3.12
CA ASP A 17 -7.36 5.24 -4.50
C ASP A 17 -8.75 5.45 -5.11
N PHE A 18 -9.79 5.18 -4.32
CA PHE A 18 -11.18 5.45 -4.73
C PHE A 18 -11.41 6.94 -4.94
N ILE A 19 -10.96 7.79 -4.00
CA ILE A 19 -11.05 9.25 -4.14
C ILE A 19 -10.28 9.73 -5.37
N HIS A 20 -9.09 9.18 -5.64
CA HIS A 20 -8.32 9.46 -6.85
C HIS A 20 -9.11 9.10 -8.11
N ALA A 21 -9.64 7.87 -8.20
CA ALA A 21 -10.41 7.40 -9.34
C ALA A 21 -11.66 8.25 -9.60
N VAL A 22 -12.40 8.61 -8.54
CA VAL A 22 -13.56 9.52 -8.61
C VAL A 22 -13.14 10.89 -9.12
N ASN A 23 -12.02 11.42 -8.63
CA ASN A 23 -11.50 12.72 -9.05
C ASN A 23 -11.10 12.73 -10.53
N LYS A 24 -10.45 11.66 -11.00
CA LYS A 24 -10.07 11.47 -12.42
C LYS A 24 -11.23 11.09 -13.32
N LYS A 25 -12.42 10.83 -12.77
CA LYS A 25 -13.60 10.29 -13.47
C LYS A 25 -13.31 8.99 -14.21
N ASP A 26 -12.38 8.20 -13.69
CA ASP A 26 -11.95 6.94 -14.31
C ASP A 26 -11.85 5.83 -13.25
N CYS A 27 -12.99 5.21 -12.98
CA CYS A 27 -13.11 4.13 -11.99
C CYS A 27 -12.81 2.75 -12.58
N PHE A 28 -12.74 2.62 -13.90
CA PHE A 28 -12.51 1.33 -14.55
C PHE A 28 -11.12 0.74 -14.23
N PRO A 29 -10.02 1.51 -14.28
CA PRO A 29 -8.70 1.02 -13.87
C PRO A 29 -8.67 0.53 -12.43
N LEU A 30 -9.34 1.25 -11.51
CA LEU A 30 -9.43 0.85 -10.09
C LEU A 30 -10.15 -0.50 -9.94
N LEU A 31 -11.30 -0.65 -10.61
CA LEU A 31 -12.06 -1.90 -10.57
C LEU A 31 -11.25 -3.05 -11.16
N LEU A 32 -10.56 -2.81 -12.26
CA LEU A 32 -9.75 -3.80 -12.95
C LEU A 32 -8.57 -4.24 -12.09
N THR A 33 -7.79 -3.31 -11.51
CA THR A 33 -6.64 -3.66 -10.67
C THR A 33 -7.06 -4.45 -9.45
N TYR A 34 -8.03 -3.95 -8.68
CA TYR A 34 -8.52 -4.64 -7.48
C TYR A 34 -9.16 -5.99 -7.83
N GLY A 35 -10.01 -6.05 -8.86
CA GLY A 35 -10.69 -7.27 -9.29
C GLY A 35 -9.72 -8.36 -9.76
N VAL A 36 -8.75 -8.00 -10.60
CA VAL A 36 -7.70 -8.92 -11.06
C VAL A 36 -6.87 -9.39 -9.87
N SER A 37 -6.42 -8.49 -9.00
CA SER A 37 -5.61 -8.88 -7.83
C SER A 37 -6.34 -9.83 -6.90
N ILE A 38 -7.64 -9.61 -6.62
CA ILE A 38 -8.45 -10.54 -5.82
C ILE A 38 -8.57 -11.91 -6.50
N CYS A 39 -8.91 -11.95 -7.79
CA CYS A 39 -9.04 -13.20 -8.54
C CYS A 39 -7.73 -14.00 -8.58
N VAL A 40 -6.61 -13.30 -8.81
CA VAL A 40 -5.27 -13.87 -8.85
C VAL A 40 -4.87 -14.39 -7.47
N SER A 41 -5.08 -13.61 -6.41
CA SER A 41 -4.76 -14.04 -5.04
C SER A 41 -5.58 -15.23 -4.58
N GLN A 42 -6.86 -15.34 -4.97
CA GLN A 42 -7.71 -16.50 -4.68
C GLN A 42 -7.20 -17.78 -5.38
N LYS A 43 -6.70 -17.69 -6.62
CA LYS A 43 -6.14 -18.84 -7.34
C LYS A 43 -4.74 -19.23 -6.86
N LEU A 44 -3.92 -18.25 -6.46
CA LEU A 44 -2.53 -18.47 -6.08
C LEU A 44 -2.33 -18.71 -4.58
N THR A 45 -3.35 -18.58 -3.73
CA THR A 45 -3.15 -18.68 -2.27
C THR A 45 -2.54 -20.01 -1.80
N PRO A 46 -2.90 -21.18 -2.36
CA PRO A 46 -2.26 -22.45 -1.97
C PRO A 46 -0.74 -22.44 -2.22
N ILE A 47 -0.29 -21.63 -3.17
CA ILE A 47 1.11 -21.49 -3.57
C ILE A 47 1.80 -20.36 -2.76
N ILE A 48 1.12 -19.22 -2.55
CA ILE A 48 1.63 -18.05 -1.81
C ILE A 48 1.77 -18.30 -0.30
N LEU A 49 0.93 -19.18 0.27
CA LEU A 49 1.06 -19.60 1.68
C LEU A 49 2.27 -20.51 1.94
N ASN A 50 2.94 -21.00 0.90
CA ASN A 50 4.20 -21.73 0.99
C ASN A 50 5.37 -20.73 0.99
N SER A 51 6.34 -20.91 1.89
CA SER A 51 7.38 -19.91 2.23
C SER A 51 8.21 -19.37 1.05
N ILE A 52 8.21 -20.05 -0.10
CA ILE A 52 8.98 -19.71 -1.31
C ILE A 52 8.27 -18.63 -2.16
N CYS A 53 6.95 -18.47 -2.06
CA CYS A 53 6.18 -17.53 -2.89
C CYS A 53 5.84 -16.19 -2.22
N GLN A 54 6.55 -15.82 -1.15
CA GLN A 54 6.44 -14.50 -0.54
C GLN A 54 7.29 -13.43 -1.24
N LEU A 55 8.20 -13.83 -2.14
CA LEU A 55 9.08 -12.91 -2.86
C LEU A 55 8.34 -11.77 -3.59
N PRO A 56 7.23 -12.01 -4.32
CA PRO A 56 6.47 -10.93 -4.96
C PRO A 56 5.89 -9.95 -3.93
N LEU A 57 5.48 -10.44 -2.77
CA LEU A 57 4.94 -9.60 -1.70
C LEU A 57 6.06 -8.77 -1.05
N CYS A 58 7.25 -9.34 -0.87
CA CYS A 58 8.41 -8.62 -0.38
C CYS A 58 8.83 -7.51 -1.36
N ILE A 59 8.90 -7.81 -2.66
CA ILE A 59 9.23 -6.81 -3.69
C ILE A 59 8.18 -5.71 -3.74
N ALA A 60 6.88 -6.06 -3.74
CA ALA A 60 5.80 -5.10 -3.72
C ALA A 60 5.86 -4.20 -2.47
N SER A 61 6.16 -4.78 -1.31
CA SER A 61 6.32 -4.02 -0.07
C SER A 61 7.51 -3.06 -0.13
N LEU A 62 8.65 -3.49 -0.68
CA LEU A 62 9.81 -2.63 -0.86
C LEU A 62 9.50 -1.44 -1.77
N ILE A 63 8.84 -1.67 -2.90
CA ILE A 63 8.49 -0.60 -3.82
C ILE A 63 7.51 0.38 -3.15
N HIS A 64 6.45 -0.16 -2.56
CA HIS A 64 5.38 0.62 -1.93
C HIS A 64 5.87 1.48 -0.77
N PHE A 65 6.68 0.90 0.12
CA PHE A 65 7.18 1.58 1.32
C PHE A 65 8.40 2.47 1.09
N HIS A 66 9.07 2.37 -0.07
CA HIS A 66 10.25 3.20 -0.37
C HIS A 66 9.96 4.71 -0.22
N ARG A 67 8.77 5.16 -0.63
CA ARG A 67 8.36 6.57 -0.57
C ARG A 67 8.25 7.12 0.85
N ASP A 68 8.01 6.26 1.84
CA ASP A 68 8.02 6.68 3.25
C ASP A 68 9.43 7.02 3.72
N PHE A 69 10.43 6.29 3.23
CA PHE A 69 11.83 6.51 3.57
C PHE A 69 12.47 7.61 2.74
N GLU A 70 12.00 7.89 1.52
CA GLU A 70 12.37 9.11 0.79
C GLU A 70 11.95 10.38 1.54
N LEU A 71 10.83 10.34 2.28
CA LEU A 71 10.38 11.46 3.10
C LEU A 71 11.29 11.67 4.32
N LEU A 72 11.69 10.60 5.00
CA LEU A 72 12.52 10.68 6.22
C LEU A 72 14.00 10.93 5.91
N PHE A 73 14.50 10.36 4.82
CA PHE A 73 15.90 10.39 4.44
C PHE A 73 16.03 10.89 3.00
N PRO A 74 16.41 12.17 2.79
CA PRO A 74 16.58 12.73 1.44
C PRO A 74 17.67 12.03 0.61
N ASN A 75 18.65 11.40 1.28
CA ASN A 75 19.69 10.63 0.63
C ASN A 75 19.15 9.27 0.15
N LYS A 76 19.25 9.00 -1.16
CA LYS A 76 18.75 7.78 -1.80
C LYS A 76 19.26 6.48 -1.16
N TYR A 77 20.52 6.44 -0.73
CA TYR A 77 21.11 5.26 -0.08
C TYR A 77 20.56 5.05 1.33
N LEU A 78 20.42 6.12 2.12
CA LEU A 78 19.82 6.04 3.45
C LEU A 78 18.33 5.66 3.39
N SER A 79 17.59 6.18 2.41
CA SER A 79 16.21 5.78 2.16
C SER A 79 16.11 4.28 1.82
N PHE A 80 16.98 3.78 0.94
CA PHE A 80 17.04 2.36 0.60
C PHE A 80 17.37 1.49 1.81
N ILE A 81 18.37 1.86 2.62
CA ILE A 81 18.74 1.14 3.85
C ILE A 81 17.58 1.15 4.85
N GLY A 82 16.94 2.30 5.06
CA GLY A 82 15.78 2.42 5.93
C GLY A 82 14.63 1.50 5.51
N ASN A 83 14.38 1.41 4.21
CA ASN A 83 13.37 0.51 3.65
C ASN A 83 13.73 -0.98 3.81
N MET A 84 15.02 -1.34 3.65
CA MET A 84 15.48 -2.72 3.94
C MET A 84 15.29 -3.08 5.42
N ILE A 85 15.64 -2.16 6.33
CA ILE A 85 15.43 -2.33 7.78
C ILE A 85 13.93 -2.49 8.07
N ASN A 86 13.07 -1.68 7.44
CA ASN A 86 11.63 -1.78 7.59
C ASN A 86 11.07 -3.13 7.15
N LEU A 87 11.52 -3.65 6.00
CA LEU A 87 11.16 -4.98 5.54
C LEU A 87 11.60 -6.05 6.54
N TYR A 88 12.85 -5.99 7.00
CA TYR A 88 13.38 -6.91 8.00
C TYR A 88 12.55 -6.90 9.29
N LEU A 89 12.28 -5.73 9.85
CA LEU A 89 11.46 -5.59 11.07
C LEU A 89 10.01 -6.06 10.86
N SER A 90 9.45 -5.85 9.66
CA SER A 90 8.11 -6.34 9.29
C SER A 90 8.05 -7.86 9.19
N ILE A 91 9.16 -8.53 8.86
CA ILE A 91 9.26 -9.99 8.85
C ILE A 91 9.46 -10.54 10.27
N GLN A 92 10.33 -9.91 11.07
CA GLN A 92 10.66 -10.39 12.41
C GLN A 92 9.58 -10.09 13.46
N TYR A 93 8.92 -8.94 13.37
CA TYR A 93 7.96 -8.44 14.36
C TYR A 93 6.62 -8.04 13.73
N PRO A 94 5.95 -8.95 13.00
CA PRO A 94 4.96 -8.59 11.97
C PRO A 94 3.71 -7.85 12.45
N ASP A 95 3.26 -8.06 13.69
CA ASP A 95 2.01 -7.48 14.19
C ASP A 95 2.21 -6.15 14.95
N PRO A 96 3.05 -6.07 16.01
CA PRO A 96 3.20 -4.81 16.74
C PRO A 96 3.98 -3.75 15.96
N TYR A 97 5.03 -4.15 15.24
CA TYR A 97 5.84 -3.21 14.45
C TYR A 97 5.02 -2.62 13.29
N LEU A 98 4.41 -3.49 12.48
CA LEU A 98 3.67 -3.05 11.29
C LEU A 98 2.45 -2.21 11.68
N TYR A 99 1.80 -2.46 12.82
CA TYR A 99 0.76 -1.57 13.35
C TYR A 99 1.28 -0.15 13.57
N VAL A 100 2.37 -0.02 14.34
CA VAL A 100 2.97 1.27 14.69
C VAL A 100 3.46 1.99 13.43
N TYR A 101 4.17 1.28 12.56
CA TYR A 101 4.66 1.80 11.29
C TYR A 101 3.52 2.32 10.42
N MET A 102 2.43 1.55 10.29
CA MET A 102 1.28 1.94 9.49
C MET A 102 0.60 3.20 10.04
N CYS A 103 0.36 3.26 11.35
CA CYS A 103 -0.33 4.38 11.99
C CYS A 103 0.49 5.67 12.01
N LEU A 104 1.80 5.58 12.25
CA LEU A 104 2.63 6.76 12.48
C LEU A 104 3.31 7.31 11.24
N LEU A 105 3.63 6.45 10.26
CA LEU A 105 4.40 6.85 9.09
C LEU A 105 3.63 6.62 7.80
N HIS A 106 3.24 5.37 7.54
CA HIS A 106 2.73 5.00 6.22
C HIS A 106 1.40 5.68 5.89
N VAL A 107 0.36 5.48 6.72
CA VAL A 107 -0.98 6.02 6.47
C VAL A 107 -0.96 7.56 6.47
N PRO A 108 -0.33 8.26 7.44
CA PRO A 108 -0.20 9.72 7.37
C PRO A 108 0.49 10.22 6.09
N ASN A 109 1.59 9.59 5.67
CA ASN A 109 2.28 9.96 4.44
C ASN A 109 1.39 9.72 3.21
N HIS A 110 0.61 8.63 3.19
CA HIS A 110 -0.32 8.33 2.10
C HIS A 110 -1.39 9.41 1.93
N TYR A 111 -2.00 9.87 3.02
CA TYR A 111 -2.95 10.99 2.99
C TYR A 111 -2.29 12.32 2.63
N ARG A 112 -1.04 12.55 3.04
CA ARG A 112 -0.25 13.72 2.62
C ARG A 112 -0.04 13.74 1.11
N MET A 113 0.39 12.62 0.52
CA MET A 113 0.59 12.49 -0.93
C MET A 113 -0.74 12.62 -1.70
N SER A 114 -1.82 12.06 -1.16
CA SER A 114 -3.16 12.09 -1.76
C SER A 114 -3.96 13.35 -1.45
N TRP A 115 -3.40 14.31 -0.71
CA TRP A 115 -4.13 15.46 -0.18
C TRP A 115 -4.78 16.31 -1.26
N VAL A 116 -4.14 16.41 -2.43
CA VAL A 116 -4.66 17.14 -3.60
C VAL A 116 -6.04 16.64 -4.01
N TYR A 117 -6.30 15.34 -3.89
CA TYR A 117 -7.58 14.71 -4.23
C TYR A 117 -8.55 14.73 -3.05
N VAL A 118 -8.05 14.39 -1.85
CA VAL A 118 -8.85 14.25 -0.62
C VAL A 118 -9.47 15.57 -0.17
N LYS A 119 -8.75 16.69 -0.30
CA LYS A 119 -9.20 18.00 0.21
C LYS A 119 -10.53 18.47 -0.40
N ASN A 120 -10.86 18.02 -1.60
CA ASN A 120 -12.08 18.36 -2.32
C ASN A 120 -13.26 17.43 -1.99
N HIS A 121 -13.00 16.28 -1.35
CA HIS A 121 -13.98 15.23 -1.06
C HIS A 121 -13.90 14.76 0.40
N LYS A 122 -13.74 15.69 1.36
CA LYS A 122 -13.51 15.39 2.78
C LYS A 122 -14.60 14.49 3.38
N TRP A 123 -15.87 14.82 3.13
CA TRP A 123 -17.00 14.05 3.66
C TRP A 123 -17.07 12.64 3.07
N LEU A 124 -16.89 12.51 1.75
CA LEU A 124 -16.81 11.21 1.10
C LEU A 124 -15.66 10.38 1.69
N THR A 125 -14.50 11.00 1.92
CA THR A 125 -13.34 10.33 2.51
C THR A 125 -13.64 9.83 3.92
N ILE A 126 -14.19 10.68 4.79
CA ILE A 126 -14.55 10.31 6.17
C ILE A 126 -15.59 9.20 6.19
N LEU A 127 -16.65 9.31 5.38
CA LEU A 127 -17.70 8.30 5.29
C LEU A 127 -17.14 6.97 4.79
N SER A 128 -16.28 6.99 3.78
CA SER A 128 -15.60 5.80 3.28
C SER A 128 -14.73 5.15 4.36
N ILE A 129 -14.02 5.94 5.18
CA ILE A 129 -13.17 5.40 6.26
C ILE A 129 -14.05 4.68 7.28
N LEU A 130 -15.08 5.37 7.78
CA LEU A 130 -15.97 4.80 8.80
C LEU A 130 -16.69 3.55 8.30
N SER A 131 -17.22 3.60 7.08
CA SER A 131 -17.94 2.48 6.48
C SER A 131 -17.04 1.28 6.19
N SER A 132 -15.87 1.50 5.59
CA SER A 132 -14.91 0.41 5.32
C SER A 132 -14.36 -0.19 6.61
N SER A 133 -14.01 0.61 7.62
CA SER A 133 -13.59 0.10 8.92
C SER A 133 -14.68 -0.73 9.60
N PHE A 134 -15.95 -0.29 9.53
CA PHE A 134 -17.08 -1.04 10.06
C PHE A 134 -17.29 -2.37 9.31
N ILE A 135 -17.28 -2.34 7.97
CA ILE A 135 -17.42 -3.52 7.12
C ILE A 135 -16.29 -4.51 7.38
N ILE A 136 -15.04 -4.06 7.40
CA ILE A 136 -13.89 -4.92 7.66
C ILE A 136 -14.00 -5.52 9.06
N ASN A 137 -14.31 -4.74 10.10
CA ASN A 137 -14.47 -5.28 11.45
C ASN A 137 -15.54 -6.41 11.49
N LYS A 138 -16.70 -6.18 10.87
CA LYS A 138 -17.76 -7.20 10.75
C LYS A 138 -17.33 -8.43 9.95
N MET A 139 -16.62 -8.24 8.84
CA MET A 139 -16.08 -9.34 8.05
C MET A 139 -15.06 -10.14 8.85
N MET A 140 -14.16 -9.47 9.58
CA MET A 140 -13.07 -10.08 10.35
C MET A 140 -13.57 -10.92 11.52
N MET A 141 -14.65 -10.52 12.19
CA MET A 141 -15.34 -11.38 13.16
C MET A 141 -15.92 -12.65 12.55
N ARG A 142 -16.09 -12.71 11.22
CA ARG A 142 -16.59 -13.86 10.46
C ARG A 142 -15.53 -14.49 9.56
N VAL A 143 -14.27 -14.06 9.64
CA VAL A 143 -13.21 -14.55 8.73
C VAL A 143 -12.90 -16.01 9.02
N ASN A 144 -13.30 -16.85 8.08
CA ASN A 144 -12.75 -18.18 7.88
C ASN A 144 -11.52 -18.09 6.96
N HIS A 145 -10.70 -19.15 6.90
CA HIS A 145 -9.50 -19.26 6.04
C HIS A 145 -9.74 -18.86 4.56
N LEU A 146 -10.99 -19.01 4.09
CA LEU A 146 -11.47 -18.64 2.75
C LEU A 146 -11.33 -17.14 2.39
N TRP A 147 -11.34 -16.23 3.36
CA TRP A 147 -11.33 -14.78 3.09
C TRP A 147 -9.93 -14.16 3.09
N TYR A 148 -8.95 -14.85 3.68
CA TYR A 148 -7.56 -14.39 3.75
C TYR A 148 -6.94 -14.07 2.37
N PRO A 149 -7.15 -14.86 1.31
CA PRO A 149 -6.65 -14.52 -0.02
C PRO A 149 -7.22 -13.21 -0.58
N SER A 150 -8.49 -12.92 -0.35
CA SER A 150 -9.10 -11.67 -0.83
C SER A 150 -8.47 -10.45 -0.19
N ILE A 151 -8.09 -10.54 1.09
CA ILE A 151 -7.39 -9.45 1.79
C ILE A 151 -6.03 -9.21 1.14
N ILE A 152 -5.27 -10.28 0.84
CA ILE A 152 -4.00 -10.17 0.13
C ILE A 152 -4.22 -9.52 -1.25
N GLY A 153 -5.26 -9.94 -1.97
CA GLY A 153 -5.60 -9.37 -3.26
C GLY A 153 -5.95 -7.88 -3.20
N ILE A 154 -6.64 -7.44 -2.14
CA ILE A 154 -6.92 -6.02 -1.90
C ILE A 154 -5.62 -5.25 -1.67
N ILE A 155 -4.70 -5.77 -0.85
CA ILE A 155 -3.40 -5.13 -0.59
C ILE A 155 -2.59 -5.02 -1.88
N ILE A 156 -2.50 -6.10 -2.66
CA ILE A 156 -1.77 -6.09 -3.93
C ILE A 156 -2.43 -5.12 -4.91
N GLY A 157 -3.76 -5.14 -5.03
CA GLY A 157 -4.51 -4.25 -5.91
C GLY A 157 -4.29 -2.78 -5.58
N HIS A 158 -4.26 -2.45 -4.28
CA HIS A 158 -3.91 -1.13 -3.79
C HIS A 158 -2.50 -0.71 -4.22
N ILE A 159 -1.48 -1.55 -3.96
CA ILE A 159 -0.09 -1.25 -4.33
C ILE A 159 0.02 -1.03 -5.85
N VAL A 160 -0.50 -1.98 -6.64
CA VAL A 160 -0.43 -1.92 -8.11
C VAL A 160 -1.15 -0.68 -8.64
N TYR A 161 -2.32 -0.34 -8.11
CA TYR A 161 -3.04 0.86 -8.53
C TYR A 161 -2.27 2.14 -8.19
N GLY A 162 -1.75 2.24 -6.96
CA GLY A 162 -0.97 3.40 -6.51
C GLY A 162 0.27 3.63 -7.38
N GLU A 163 1.03 2.57 -7.65
CA GLU A 163 2.23 2.65 -8.49
C GLU A 163 1.93 3.04 -9.93
N LEU A 164 0.87 2.50 -10.53
CA LEU A 164 0.56 2.72 -11.94
C LEU A 164 -0.20 4.00 -12.23
N PHE A 165 -1.03 4.49 -11.31
CA PHE A 165 -1.98 5.58 -11.60
C PHE A 165 -1.85 6.80 -10.70
N ILE A 166 -1.21 6.68 -9.53
CA ILE A 166 -1.04 7.80 -8.58
C ILE A 166 0.38 8.35 -8.64
N HIS A 167 1.38 7.48 -8.81
CA HIS A 167 2.79 7.83 -8.74
C HIS A 167 3.52 7.88 -10.09
N ASP A 168 2.78 8.05 -11.19
CA ASP A 168 3.30 8.25 -12.54
C ASP A 168 4.50 9.22 -12.53
N ASN A 169 5.69 8.70 -12.87
CA ASN A 169 7.00 9.34 -13.08
C ASN A 169 8.19 8.93 -12.19
N LYS A 170 8.08 8.02 -11.21
CA LYS A 170 9.27 7.59 -10.43
C LYS A 170 9.54 6.09 -10.32
N PHE A 171 8.64 5.22 -10.80
CA PHE A 171 8.87 3.77 -10.72
C PHE A 171 10.18 3.35 -11.41
N PHE A 172 10.46 3.92 -12.59
CA PHE A 172 11.71 3.65 -13.34
C PHE A 172 12.89 4.54 -12.94
N SER A 173 12.71 5.59 -12.13
CA SER A 173 13.83 6.45 -11.71
C SER A 173 14.72 5.79 -10.66
N ILE A 174 14.24 4.73 -9.99
CA ILE A 174 15.06 3.89 -9.09
C ILE A 174 16.18 3.17 -9.87
N PHE A 175 15.96 2.89 -11.16
CA PHE A 175 16.93 2.22 -12.05
C PHE A 175 17.50 3.13 -13.15
N SER A 176 17.09 4.39 -13.21
CA SER A 176 17.59 5.35 -14.20
C SER A 176 18.74 6.17 -13.61
N GLN A 177 19.95 5.99 -14.16
CA GLN A 177 21.20 6.71 -13.82
C GLN A 177 21.16 8.24 -14.06
N LYS A 178 19.99 8.87 -14.26
CA LYS A 178 19.94 10.22 -14.84
C LYS A 178 20.15 11.38 -13.86
N ASP A 179 20.23 11.14 -12.54
CA ASP A 179 20.31 12.23 -11.55
C ASP A 179 21.73 12.54 -11.03
N ILE A 180 22.80 12.04 -11.67
CA ILE A 180 24.19 12.33 -11.24
C ILE A 180 24.63 13.75 -11.66
N LYS A 181 23.92 14.42 -12.59
CA LYS A 181 24.35 15.74 -13.09
C LYS A 181 24.01 16.92 -12.18
N ASP A 182 23.09 16.76 -11.24
CA ASP A 182 22.61 17.90 -10.42
C ASP A 182 23.27 17.96 -9.03
N CYS A 183 24.18 17.04 -8.70
CA CYS A 183 24.92 17.05 -7.42
C CYS A 183 26.37 17.58 -7.51
N ILE A 184 26.81 18.10 -8.67
CA ILE A 184 28.16 18.70 -8.83
C ILE A 184 28.10 20.23 -8.99
N MET A 185 26.92 20.84 -8.94
CA MET A 185 26.81 22.29 -8.83
C MET A 185 25.84 22.66 -7.73
N PHE A 186 26.30 22.68 -6.47
CA PHE A 186 26.02 23.70 -5.47
C PHE A 186 26.89 23.41 -4.24
#